data_AF-B0E3Y8-F1
#
_entry.id   AF-B0E3Y8-F1
#
_cell.length_a   1.000
_cell.length_b   1.000
_cell.length_c   1.000
_cell.angle_alpha   90.00
_cell.angle_beta   90.00
_cell.angle_gamma   90.00
#
_symmetry.space_group_name_H-M   'P 1'
#
loop_
_entity.id
_entity.type
_entity.pdbx_description
1 polymer ?
#
loop_
_entity_poly.entity_id
_entity_poly.type
_entity_poly.pdbx_seq_one_letter_code
_entity_poly.pdbx_strand_id
1 'polypeptide(L)'
;MVFQNFPIVPETPGPQRGPKPSSVSCDTIKNARKAVSKLLQKHSLADTLMEIQRENLAAQKAQNQSHINLELHKQIIDEVKMGLWTIEQAQEKIEAIENDGSPRPAKHQKKVVQEFSPEEISSGSEDQ
;
A
#
# COMPACT_ATOMS: atom_id res chain seq x y z
N MET A 1 18.05 94.60 -5.58
CA MET A 1 17.89 93.53 -6.59
C MET A 1 17.23 92.36 -5.90
N VAL A 2 16.02 91.97 -6.34
CA VAL A 2 15.19 90.95 -5.68
C VAL A 2 15.28 89.67 -6.49
N PHE A 3 15.72 88.57 -5.88
CA PHE A 3 15.71 87.25 -6.52
C PHE A 3 14.28 86.73 -6.56
N GLN A 4 13.75 86.48 -7.77
CA GLN A 4 12.50 85.74 -7.94
C GLN A 4 12.77 84.25 -7.77
N ASN A 5 12.22 83.65 -6.72
CA ASN A 5 12.15 82.20 -6.55
C ASN A 5 10.92 81.67 -7.29
N PHE A 6 11.13 80.77 -8.25
CA PHE A 6 10.04 79.98 -8.84
C PHE A 6 9.73 78.76 -7.95
N PRO A 7 8.45 78.42 -7.70
CA PRO A 7 8.12 77.22 -6.94
C PRO A 7 8.31 75.97 -7.80
N ILE A 8 9.12 75.03 -7.30
CA ILE A 8 9.23 73.67 -7.85
C ILE A 8 7.97 72.90 -7.44
N VAL A 9 7.17 72.49 -8.43
CA VAL A 9 6.04 71.58 -8.22
C VAL A 9 6.59 70.14 -8.15
N PRO A 10 6.31 69.35 -7.10
CA PRO A 10 6.66 67.94 -7.10
C PRO A 10 5.63 67.16 -7.95
N GLU A 11 6.03 66.67 -9.13
CA GLU A 11 5.23 65.67 -9.85
C GLU A 11 5.19 64.37 -9.03
N THR A 12 3.98 63.97 -8.66
CA THR A 12 3.72 62.70 -7.97
C THR A 12 3.56 61.61 -9.03
N PRO A 13 4.33 60.51 -9.02
CA PRO A 13 4.16 59.43 -10.00
C PRO A 13 2.78 58.79 -9.82
N GLY A 14 1.93 58.89 -10.84
CA GLY A 14 0.63 58.21 -10.85
C GLY A 14 0.78 56.68 -10.81
N PRO A 15 -0.25 55.93 -10.40
CA PRO A 15 -0.18 54.47 -10.31
C PRO A 15 0.00 53.87 -11.71
N GLN A 16 1.20 53.34 -12.01
CA GLN A 16 1.41 52.56 -13.22
C GLN A 16 0.58 51.27 -13.12
N ARG A 17 -0.54 51.21 -13.84
CA ARG A 17 -1.22 49.95 -14.11
C ARG A 17 -0.36 49.14 -15.07
N GLY A 18 0.14 48.00 -14.60
CA GLY A 18 0.87 47.05 -15.44
C GLY A 18 0.06 46.60 -16.66
N PRO A 19 0.72 46.11 -17.72
CA PRO A 19 0.06 45.70 -18.94
C PRO A 19 -1.00 44.61 -18.67
N LYS A 20 -2.17 44.77 -19.30
CA LYS A 20 -3.26 43.79 -19.21
C LYS A 20 -2.79 42.46 -19.81
N PRO A 21 -2.92 41.33 -19.10
CA PRO A 21 -2.54 40.04 -19.65
C PRO A 21 -3.37 39.74 -20.90
N SER A 22 -2.71 39.23 -21.95
CA SER A 22 -3.38 38.83 -23.19
C SER A 22 -4.28 37.60 -22.95
N SER A 23 -5.37 37.47 -23.73
CA SER A 23 -6.29 36.33 -23.62
C SER A 23 -5.56 34.99 -23.71
N VAL A 24 -4.57 34.90 -24.62
CA VAL A 24 -3.72 33.72 -24.80
C VAL A 24 -2.97 33.35 -23.52
N SER A 25 -2.40 34.34 -22.80
CA SER A 25 -1.73 34.09 -21.51
C SER A 25 -2.71 33.55 -20.46
N CYS A 26 -3.92 34.11 -20.39
CA CYS A 26 -4.93 33.67 -19.44
C CYS A 26 -5.41 32.22 -19.71
N ASP A 27 -5.60 31.86 -20.99
CA ASP A 27 -6.00 30.52 -21.39
C ASP A 27 -4.88 29.49 -21.12
N THR A 28 -3.63 29.88 -21.35
CA THR A 28 -2.46 29.03 -21.06
C THR A 28 -2.36 28.75 -19.55
N ILE A 29 -2.54 29.76 -18.71
CA ILE A 29 -2.57 29.62 -17.25
C ILE A 29 -3.74 28.72 -16.80
N LYS A 30 -4.93 28.90 -17.39
CA LYS A 30 -6.11 28.09 -17.07
C LYS A 30 -5.93 26.63 -17.48
N ASN A 31 -5.31 26.38 -18.63
CA ASN A 31 -5.00 25.04 -19.11
C ASN A 31 -3.91 24.37 -18.28
N ALA A 32 -2.87 25.11 -17.88
CA ALA A 32 -1.84 24.61 -16.96
C ALA A 32 -2.44 24.21 -15.61
N ARG A 33 -3.33 25.03 -15.04
CA ARG A 33 -4.05 24.69 -13.80
C ARG A 33 -4.90 23.44 -13.95
N LYS A 34 -5.66 23.32 -15.04
CA LYS A 34 -6.46 22.12 -15.34
C LYS A 34 -5.58 20.86 -15.50
N ALA A 35 -4.43 20.98 -16.15
CA ALA A 35 -3.49 19.87 -16.31
C ALA A 35 -2.91 19.42 -14.95
N VAL A 36 -2.54 20.37 -14.09
CA VAL A 36 -2.06 20.09 -12.72
C VAL A 36 -3.16 19.44 -11.88
N SER A 37 -4.40 19.92 -11.95
CA SER A 37 -5.52 19.29 -11.22
C SER A 37 -5.82 17.86 -11.69
N LYS A 38 -5.65 17.57 -12.98
CA LYS A 38 -5.80 16.20 -13.51
C LYS A 38 -4.63 15.28 -13.12
N LEU A 39 -3.44 15.82 -12.90
CA LEU A 39 -2.25 15.07 -12.49
C LEU A 39 -2.22 14.81 -10.97
N LEU A 40 -2.91 15.64 -10.19
CA LEU A 40 -2.98 15.56 -8.72
C LEU A 40 -4.09 14.61 -8.22
N GLN A 41 -4.33 13.50 -8.91
CA GLN A 41 -4.95 12.33 -8.25
C GLN A 41 -3.88 11.67 -7.38
N LYS A 42 -3.43 12.40 -6.36
CA LYS A 42 -2.43 11.93 -5.39
C LYS A 42 -3.20 11.45 -4.17
N HIS A 43 -2.86 10.27 -3.66
CA HIS A 43 -3.23 9.85 -2.32
C HIS A 43 -3.03 11.03 -1.37
N SER A 44 -4.08 11.36 -0.61
CA SER A 44 -3.99 12.45 0.35
C SER A 44 -2.87 12.13 1.35
N LEU A 45 -2.22 13.14 1.91
CA LEU A 45 -1.30 12.94 3.03
C LEU A 45 -1.99 12.14 4.16
N ALA A 46 -3.29 12.39 4.37
CA ALA A 46 -4.09 11.63 5.34
C ALA A 46 -4.16 10.14 4.99
N ASP A 47 -4.36 9.79 3.72
CA ASP A 47 -4.42 8.39 3.27
C ASP A 47 -3.07 7.70 3.49
N THR A 48 -1.96 8.37 3.19
CA THR A 48 -0.61 7.85 3.44
C THR A 48 -0.35 7.63 4.93
N LEU A 49 -0.77 8.57 5.79
CA LEU A 49 -0.61 8.42 7.24
C LEU A 49 -1.45 7.25 7.80
N MET A 50 -2.68 7.10 7.33
CA MET A 50 -3.54 5.97 7.71
C MET A 50 -2.92 4.64 7.29
N GLU A 51 -2.34 4.59 6.09
CA GLU A 51 -1.68 3.40 5.57
C GLU A 51 -0.46 3.01 6.42
N ILE A 52 0.40 3.97 6.75
CA ILE A 52 1.56 3.75 7.62
C ILE A 52 1.11 3.27 9.00
N GLN A 53 0.07 3.88 9.58
CA GLN A 53 -0.45 3.47 10.89
C GLN A 53 -0.99 2.03 10.86
N ARG A 54 -1.73 1.69 9.81
CA ARG A 54 -2.29 0.35 9.61
C ARG A 54 -1.18 -0.70 9.50
N GLU A 55 -0.13 -0.42 8.74
CA GLU A 55 1.02 -1.31 8.59
C GLU A 55 1.81 -1.47 9.89
N ASN A 56 2.08 -0.36 10.59
CA ASN A 56 2.75 -0.40 11.89
C ASN A 56 1.97 -1.22 12.91
N LEU A 57 0.65 -1.04 12.96
CA LEU A 57 -0.21 -1.81 13.86
C LEU A 57 -0.20 -3.30 13.49
N ALA A 58 -0.24 -3.64 12.21
CA ALA A 58 -0.17 -5.03 11.75
C ALA A 58 1.17 -5.66 12.13
N ALA A 59 2.28 -4.96 11.92
CA ALA A 59 3.63 -5.41 12.31
C ALA A 59 3.74 -5.63 13.82
N GLN A 60 3.25 -4.69 14.63
CA GLN A 60 3.26 -4.81 16.08
C GLN A 60 2.40 -5.99 16.57
N LYS A 61 1.22 -6.20 15.98
CA LYS A 61 0.38 -7.37 16.29
C LYS A 61 1.08 -8.68 15.96
N ALA A 62 1.71 -8.77 14.78
CA ALA A 62 2.46 -9.97 14.38
C ALA A 62 3.62 -10.26 15.33
N GLN A 63 4.37 -9.23 15.72
CA GLN A 63 5.45 -9.37 16.71
C GLN A 63 4.94 -9.86 18.06
N ASN A 64 3.86 -9.26 18.57
CA ASN A 64 3.26 -9.67 19.83
C ASN A 64 2.75 -11.11 19.79
N GLN A 65 2.11 -11.51 18.69
CA GLN A 65 1.65 -12.87 18.51
C GLN A 65 2.81 -13.86 18.50
N SER A 66 3.90 -13.55 17.79
CA SER A 66 5.10 -14.38 17.78
C SER A 66 5.69 -14.55 19.18
N HIS A 67 5.74 -13.46 19.97
CA HIS A 67 6.21 -13.51 21.34
C HIS A 67 5.32 -14.39 22.24
N ILE A 68 3.99 -14.26 22.11
CA ILE A 68 3.04 -15.11 22.85
C ILE A 68 3.23 -16.58 22.49
N ASN A 69 3.32 -16.89 21.19
CA ASN A 69 3.51 -18.28 20.73
C ASN A 69 4.82 -18.89 21.28
N LEU A 70 5.91 -18.11 21.29
CA LEU A 70 7.17 -18.57 21.87
C LEU A 70 7.06 -18.88 23.38
N GLU A 71 6.37 -18.03 24.14
CA GLU A 71 6.19 -18.28 25.57
C GLU A 71 5.29 -19.51 25.82
N LEU A 72 4.24 -19.70 25.01
CA LEU A 72 3.42 -20.90 25.07
C LEU A 72 4.22 -22.17 24.73
N HIS A 73 5.07 -22.13 23.72
CA HIS A 73 5.94 -23.27 23.38
C HIS A 73 6.86 -23.63 24.55
N LYS A 74 7.45 -22.62 25.19
CA LYS A 74 8.30 -22.81 26.36
C LYS A 74 7.53 -23.43 27.52
N GLN A 75 6.30 -22.97 27.80
CA GLN A 75 5.43 -23.56 28.82
C GLN A 75 5.13 -25.03 28.54
N ILE A 76 4.76 -25.37 27.30
CA ILE A 76 4.49 -26.77 26.90
C ILE A 76 5.73 -27.64 27.11
N ILE A 77 6.91 -27.16 26.72
CA ILE A 77 8.18 -27.88 26.92
C ILE A 77 8.43 -28.13 28.42
N ASP A 78 8.19 -27.14 29.27
CA ASP A 78 8.36 -27.29 30.71
C ASP A 78 7.33 -28.25 31.32
N GLU A 79 6.08 -28.27 30.84
CA GLU A 79 5.05 -29.24 31.23
C GLU A 79 5.42 -30.68 30.85
N VAL A 80 6.02 -30.89 29.68
CA VAL A 80 6.57 -32.19 29.27
C VAL A 80 7.70 -32.63 30.19
N LYS A 81 8.63 -31.73 30.55
CA LYS A 81 9.72 -32.04 31.50
C LYS A 81 9.19 -32.42 32.88
N MET A 82 8.06 -31.84 33.30
CA MET A 82 7.37 -32.18 34.54
C MET A 82 6.58 -33.50 34.45
N GLY A 83 6.51 -34.12 33.25
CA GLY A 83 5.76 -35.34 33.02
C GLY A 83 4.25 -35.15 33.03
N LEU A 84 3.76 -33.90 32.95
CA LEU A 84 2.33 -33.61 32.89
C LEU A 84 1.73 -34.05 31.55
N TRP A 85 2.52 -33.97 30.48
CA TRP A 85 2.09 -34.23 29.11
C TRP A 85 3.02 -35.25 28.45
N THR A 86 2.47 -36.06 27.54
CA THR A 86 3.29 -36.89 26.65
C THR A 86 3.84 -36.05 25.50
N ILE A 87 4.90 -36.56 24.85
CA ILE A 87 5.53 -35.89 23.72
C ILE A 87 4.53 -35.70 22.56
N GLU A 88 3.66 -36.69 22.31
CA GLU A 88 2.66 -36.58 21.23
C GLU A 88 1.65 -35.45 21.50
N GLN A 89 1.17 -35.34 22.75
CA GLN A 89 0.22 -34.30 23.15
C GLN A 89 0.83 -32.89 23.04
N ALA A 90 2.10 -32.75 23.39
CA ALA A 90 2.84 -31.50 23.26
C ALA A 90 3.00 -31.07 21.80
N GLN A 91 3.29 -32.03 20.90
CA GLN A 91 3.41 -31.75 19.47
C GLN A 91 2.09 -31.28 18.86
N GLU A 92 0.98 -31.96 19.17
CA GLU A 92 -0.35 -31.56 18.71
C GLU A 92 -0.69 -30.12 19.14
N LYS A 93 -0.32 -29.74 20.37
CA LYS A 93 -0.60 -28.42 20.93
C LYS A 93 0.27 -27.33 20.32
N ILE A 94 1.54 -27.62 20.03
CA ILE A 94 2.43 -26.72 19.28
C ILE A 94 1.88 -26.50 17.87
N GLU A 95 1.46 -27.57 17.18
CA GLU A 95 0.87 -27.48 15.85
C GLU A 95 -0.44 -26.67 15.85
N ALA A 96 -1.26 -26.79 16.90
CA ALA A 96 -2.46 -25.98 17.05
C ALA A 96 -2.15 -24.48 17.18
N ILE A 97 -1.12 -24.11 17.95
CA ILE A 97 -0.68 -22.71 18.14
C ILE A 97 -0.16 -22.11 16.82
N GLU A 98 0.57 -22.90 16.03
CA GLU A 98 1.09 -22.46 14.73
C GLU A 98 -0.02 -22.28 13.68
N ASN A 99 -1.06 -23.12 13.72
CA ASN A 99 -2.18 -23.04 12.79
C ASN A 99 -3.19 -21.91 13.15
N ASP A 100 -3.38 -21.59 14.42
CA ASP A 100 -4.34 -20.56 14.87
C ASP A 100 -3.84 -19.12 14.58
N GLY A 101 -2.52 -18.92 14.49
CA GLY A 101 -1.90 -17.62 14.22
C GLY A 101 -1.74 -17.25 12.73
N SER A 102 -2.10 -18.14 11.79
CA SER A 102 -1.77 -17.99 10.37
C SER A 102 -2.99 -17.64 9.51
N PRO A 103 -3.09 -16.42 8.95
CA PRO A 103 -3.96 -16.22 7.79
C PRO A 103 -3.32 -16.96 6.62
N ARG A 104 -3.74 -18.21 6.38
CA ARG A 104 -3.27 -18.97 5.22
C ARG A 104 -3.49 -18.12 3.97
N PRO A 105 -2.46 -17.83 3.15
CA PRO A 105 -2.71 -17.31 1.83
C PRO A 105 -3.54 -18.38 1.10
N ALA A 106 -4.70 -17.98 0.59
CA ALA A 106 -5.54 -18.85 -0.22
C ALA A 106 -4.65 -19.45 -1.32
N LYS A 107 -4.37 -20.75 -1.21
CA LYS A 107 -3.73 -21.51 -2.27
C LYS A 107 -4.65 -21.35 -3.47
N HIS A 108 -4.25 -20.53 -4.44
CA HIS A 108 -4.87 -20.49 -5.74
C HIS A 108 -4.82 -21.93 -6.26
N GLN A 109 -5.98 -22.59 -6.28
CA GLN A 109 -6.13 -23.85 -6.97
C GLN A 109 -5.82 -23.57 -8.43
N LYS A 110 -4.59 -23.87 -8.86
CA LYS A 110 -4.33 -24.09 -10.29
C LYS A 110 -5.24 -25.26 -10.66
N LYS A 111 -6.35 -24.93 -11.32
CA LYS A 111 -7.14 -25.85 -12.13
C LYS A 111 -6.16 -26.56 -13.05
N VAL A 112 -5.74 -27.76 -12.68
CA VAL A 112 -5.15 -28.70 -13.63
C VAL A 112 -6.33 -29.14 -14.47
N VAL A 113 -6.52 -28.44 -15.59
CA VAL A 113 -7.31 -28.95 -16.70
C VAL A 113 -6.46 -30.08 -17.28
N GLN A 114 -6.66 -31.28 -16.74
CA GLN A 114 -6.17 -32.49 -17.37
C GLN A 114 -7.18 -32.82 -18.47
N GLU A 115 -6.92 -32.23 -19.63
CA GLU A 115 -7.62 -32.51 -20.88
C GLU A 115 -7.23 -33.93 -21.30
N PHE A 116 -8.00 -34.93 -20.85
CA PHE A 116 -7.95 -36.26 -21.44
C PHE A 116 -8.73 -36.19 -22.76
N SER A 117 -8.00 -36.18 -23.87
CA SER A 117 -8.57 -36.46 -25.18
C SER A 117 -8.72 -37.98 -25.35
N PRO A 118 -9.92 -38.50 -25.70
CA PRO A 118 -10.12 -39.90 -26.05
C PRO A 118 -10.22 -40.05 -27.56
N GLU A 119 -9.20 -40.60 -28.20
CA GLU A 119 -9.25 -41.07 -29.59
C GLU A 119 -8.26 -42.25 -29.69
N GLU A 120 -8.50 -43.37 -30.34
CA GLU A 120 -9.70 -44.08 -30.75
C GLU A 120 -9.27 -45.55 -30.73
N ILE A 121 -10.23 -46.42 -30.45
CA ILE A 121 -10.12 -47.86 -30.69
C ILE A 121 -9.91 -48.09 -32.19
N SER A 122 -8.73 -48.56 -32.59
CA SER A 122 -8.54 -49.19 -33.91
C SER A 122 -8.08 -50.62 -33.73
N SER A 123 -9.08 -51.49 -33.82
CA SER A 123 -8.96 -52.92 -34.07
C SER A 123 -8.00 -53.18 -35.24
N GLY A 124 -6.99 -54.03 -35.01
CA GLY A 124 -6.05 -54.49 -36.02
C GLY A 124 -5.76 -55.96 -35.78
N SER A 125 -6.61 -56.80 -36.38
CA SER A 125 -6.49 -58.24 -36.52
C SER A 125 -5.40 -58.63 -37.52
N GLU A 126 -5.06 -59.93 -37.53
CA GLU A 126 -4.28 -60.69 -38.53
C GLU A 126 -2.75 -60.56 -38.42
N ASP A 127 -1.90 -61.57 -38.57
CA ASP A 127 -2.04 -63.03 -38.72
C ASP A 127 -0.61 -63.64 -38.65
N GLN A 128 -0.57 -64.95 -38.35
CA GLN A 128 0.53 -65.94 -38.47
C GLN A 128 1.62 -66.02 -37.39
#